data_AF-A0A3R5ZL51-F1
#
_entry.id   AF-A0A3R5ZL51-F1
#
_cell.length_a   1.000
_cell.length_b   1.000
_cell.length_c   1.000
_cell.angle_alpha   90.00
_cell.angle_beta   90.00
_cell.angle_gamma   90.00
#
_symmetry.space_group_name_H-M   'P 1'
#
loop_
_entity.id
_entity.type
_entity.pdbx_description
1 polymer ?
#
loop_
_entity_poly.entity_id
_entity_poly.type
_entity_poly.pdbx_seq_one_letter_code
_entity_poly.pdbx_strand_id
1 'polypeptide(L)'
;MNKLRILYDLIMGLYFKSKAWICITCNIKPKISKIKAENTIVSLTSYGDRLSRCAPYAIYSMFTQNVTPEKITLWIDKYKWNDSNIPFSIRRMKGWGILEINYCEDIRSYTKLLPALQKYSEKIIITIDDDLYYSKSFIKELYEP
;
A
#
# COMPACT_ATOMS: atom_id res chain seq x y z
N MET A 1 -2.16 -19.75 24.52
CA MET A 1 -2.68 -18.55 23.83
C MET A 1 -3.71 -17.86 24.73
N ASN A 2 -3.52 -16.59 25.05
CA ASN A 2 -4.42 -15.84 25.95
C ASN A 2 -5.66 -15.33 25.17
N LYS A 3 -6.87 -15.77 25.55
CA LYS A 3 -8.13 -15.38 24.89
C LYS A 3 -8.35 -13.86 24.90
N LEU A 4 -7.91 -13.16 25.95
CA LEU A 4 -8.01 -11.70 26.04
C LEU A 4 -7.15 -11.01 24.97
N ARG A 5 -5.97 -11.56 24.66
CA ARG A 5 -5.10 -11.03 23.61
C ARG A 5 -5.72 -11.17 22.22
N ILE A 6 -6.31 -12.33 21.93
CA ILE A 6 -7.00 -12.56 20.65
C ILE A 6 -8.16 -11.58 20.49
N LEU A 7 -8.95 -11.37 21.54
CA LEU A 7 -10.05 -10.40 21.54
C LEU A 7 -9.54 -8.98 21.31
N TYR A 8 -8.45 -8.60 21.97
CA TYR A 8 -7.81 -7.30 21.78
C TYR A 8 -7.33 -7.11 20.33
N ASP A 9 -6.61 -8.09 19.77
CA ASP A 9 -6.09 -8.03 18.41
C ASP A 9 -7.23 -7.93 17.37
N LEU A 10 -8.35 -8.63 17.60
CA LEU A 10 -9.57 -8.52 16.79
C LEU A 10 -10.14 -7.10 16.82
N ILE A 11 -10.32 -6.53 18.02
CA ILE A 11 -10.87 -5.18 18.20
C ILE A 11 -9.96 -4.15 17.51
N MET A 12 -8.64 -4.28 17.68
CA MET A 12 -7.67 -3.40 17.04
C MET A 12 -7.70 -3.52 15.51
N GLY A 13 -7.81 -4.73 14.97
CA GLY A 13 -7.96 -4.96 13.53
C GLY A 13 -9.22 -4.30 12.96
N LEU A 14 -10.36 -4.44 13.65
CA LEU A 14 -11.61 -3.78 13.27
C LEU A 14 -11.49 -2.26 13.32
N TYR A 15 -10.80 -1.73 14.34
CA TYR A 15 -10.52 -0.30 14.44
C TYR A 15 -9.69 0.21 13.25
N PHE A 16 -8.57 -0.45 12.92
CA PHE A 16 -7.72 -0.04 11.80
C PHE A 16 -8.47 -0.08 10.47
N LYS A 17 -9.23 -1.15 10.23
CA LYS A 17 -10.06 -1.29 9.02
C LYS A 17 -11.09 -0.17 8.92
N SER A 18 -11.82 0.09 10.01
CA SER A 18 -12.87 1.13 10.04
C SER A 18 -12.28 2.52 9.85
N LYS A 19 -11.17 2.82 10.51
CA LYS A 19 -10.46 4.10 10.38
C LYS A 19 -9.99 4.34 8.94
N ALA A 20 -9.30 3.37 8.35
CA ALA A 20 -8.83 3.47 6.97
C ALA A 20 -10.01 3.64 6.01
N TRP A 21 -11.07 2.86 6.19
CA TRP A 21 -12.27 2.95 5.37
C TRP A 21 -12.92 4.34 5.45
N ILE A 22 -13.08 4.92 6.64
CA ILE A 22 -13.62 6.27 6.83
C ILE A 22 -12.72 7.29 6.13
N CYS A 23 -11.40 7.25 6.36
CA CYS A 23 -10.49 8.21 5.74
C CYS A 23 -10.52 8.15 4.22
N ILE A 24 -10.50 6.96 3.63
CA ILE A 24 -10.60 6.77 2.17
C ILE A 24 -11.97 7.23 1.65
N THR A 25 -13.05 6.87 2.34
CA THR A 25 -14.46 7.14 1.93
C THR A 25 -14.87 8.61 2.13
N CYS A 26 -14.23 9.33 3.04
CA CYS A 26 -14.44 10.76 3.23
C CYS A 26 -13.34 11.61 2.57
N ASN A 27 -12.40 10.99 1.82
CA ASN A 27 -11.25 11.64 1.21
C ASN A 27 -10.38 12.44 2.21
N ILE A 28 -10.26 11.94 3.44
CA ILE A 28 -9.44 12.53 4.50
C ILE A 28 -8.03 11.97 4.35
N LYS A 29 -7.14 12.77 3.77
CA LYS A 29 -5.71 12.43 3.66
C LYS A 29 -5.10 12.31 5.06
N PRO A 30 -4.44 11.19 5.40
CA PRO A 30 -3.77 11.06 6.69
C PRO A 30 -2.58 12.00 6.79
N LYS A 31 -2.19 12.34 8.03
CA LYS A 31 -0.98 13.12 8.29
C LYS A 31 0.26 12.28 7.96
N ILE A 32 0.87 12.59 6.82
CA ILE A 32 2.11 11.95 6.36
C ILE A 32 3.28 12.42 7.24
N SER A 33 4.21 11.51 7.54
CA SER A 33 5.41 11.86 8.31
C SER A 33 6.31 12.83 7.55
N LYS A 34 6.97 13.72 8.30
CA LYS A 34 8.00 14.60 7.76
C LYS A 34 9.33 13.88 7.54
N ILE A 35 9.54 12.77 8.25
CA ILE A 35 10.76 11.94 8.11
C ILE A 35 10.60 11.09 6.85
N LYS A 36 11.62 11.13 5.99
CA LYS A 36 11.65 10.47 4.68
C LYS A 36 12.67 9.34 4.67
N ALA A 37 12.28 8.19 4.14
CA ALA A 37 13.21 7.15 3.71
C ALA A 37 13.60 7.48 2.27
N GLU A 38 14.74 8.13 2.12
CA GLU A 38 15.23 8.54 0.81
C GLU A 38 15.52 7.32 -0.07
N ASN A 39 15.41 7.50 -1.39
CA ASN A 39 15.66 6.44 -2.38
C ASN A 39 14.85 5.15 -2.16
N THR A 40 13.73 5.21 -1.44
CA THR A 40 12.95 4.02 -1.08
C THR A 40 11.61 4.01 -1.79
N ILE A 41 11.35 2.95 -2.54
CA ILE A 41 10.11 2.69 -3.25
C ILE A 41 9.39 1.53 -2.58
N VAL A 42 8.15 1.74 -2.15
CA VAL A 42 7.28 0.65 -1.74
C VAL A 42 6.54 0.13 -2.97
N SER A 43 6.71 -1.16 -3.28
CA SER A 43 6.10 -1.80 -4.44
C SER A 43 5.10 -2.87 -4.03
N LEU A 44 3.94 -2.88 -4.67
CA LEU A 44 2.91 -3.90 -4.47
C LEU A 44 2.19 -4.22 -5.78
N THR A 45 1.60 -5.41 -5.84
CA THR A 45 0.70 -5.83 -6.91
C THR A 45 -0.65 -6.19 -6.33
N SER A 46 -1.71 -6.04 -7.11
CA SER A 46 -3.03 -6.55 -6.74
C SER A 46 -3.78 -7.01 -7.99
N TYR A 47 -4.77 -7.88 -7.79
CA TYR A 47 -5.49 -8.53 -8.88
C TYR A 47 -6.96 -8.76 -8.53
N GLY A 48 -7.79 -8.79 -9.57
CA GLY A 48 -9.24 -9.02 -9.46
C GLY A 48 -9.87 -8.17 -8.37
N ASP A 49 -10.71 -8.80 -7.55
CA ASP A 49 -11.43 -8.09 -6.51
C ASP A 49 -10.56 -7.65 -5.32
N ARG A 50 -9.33 -8.17 -5.17
CA ARG A 50 -8.43 -7.72 -4.09
C ARG A 50 -8.05 -6.25 -4.27
N LEU A 51 -8.03 -5.77 -5.52
CA LEU A 51 -7.75 -4.37 -5.84
C LEU A 51 -8.77 -3.41 -5.19
N SER A 52 -10.03 -3.85 -5.06
CA SER A 52 -11.08 -3.08 -4.41
C SER A 52 -11.27 -3.44 -2.92
N ARG A 53 -11.08 -4.71 -2.54
CA ARG A 53 -11.40 -5.23 -1.20
C ARG A 53 -10.23 -5.20 -0.20
N CYS A 54 -8.99 -5.32 -0.66
CA CYS A 54 -7.82 -5.56 0.18
C CYS A 54 -6.78 -4.46 0.01
N ALA A 55 -6.32 -4.25 -1.24
CA ALA A 55 -5.27 -3.31 -1.59
C ALA A 55 -5.45 -1.89 -1.02
N PRO A 56 -6.68 -1.34 -0.91
CA PRO A 56 -6.85 -0.02 -0.33
C PRO A 56 -6.33 0.10 1.10
N TYR A 57 -6.44 -0.97 1.90
CA TYR A 57 -5.99 -1.00 3.29
C TYR A 57 -4.47 -1.15 3.40
N ALA A 58 -3.87 -1.99 2.57
CA ALA A 58 -2.42 -2.13 2.48
C ALA A 58 -1.76 -0.81 2.07
N ILE A 59 -2.26 -0.19 1.01
CA ILE A 59 -1.79 1.11 0.53
C ILE A 59 -1.99 2.19 1.59
N TYR A 60 -3.16 2.25 2.22
CA TYR A 60 -3.43 3.21 3.30
C TYR A 60 -2.44 3.07 4.45
N SER A 61 -2.08 1.84 4.84
CA SER A 61 -1.09 1.62 5.88
C SER A 61 0.28 2.23 5.55
N MET A 62 0.66 2.28 4.26
CA MET A 62 1.89 2.93 3.78
C MET A 62 1.85 4.46 3.86
N PHE A 63 0.66 5.08 3.75
CA PHE A 63 0.51 6.52 4.00
C PHE A 63 0.66 6.91 5.49
N THR A 64 0.54 5.93 6.40
CA THR A 64 0.55 6.18 7.86
C THR A 64 1.85 5.77 8.55
N GLN A 65 2.90 5.52 7.77
CA GLN A 65 4.22 5.11 8.27
C GLN A 65 4.91 6.24 9.03
N ASN A 66 5.70 5.88 10.04
CA ASN A 66 6.53 6.81 10.80
C ASN A 66 7.64 7.43 9.94
N VAL A 67 8.09 6.70 8.93
CA VAL A 67 9.01 7.15 7.89
C VAL A 67 8.32 6.97 6.55
N THR A 68 8.22 8.05 5.77
CA THR A 68 7.48 8.04 4.50
C THR A 68 8.42 7.65 3.36
N PRO A 69 8.03 6.70 2.48
CA PRO A 69 8.84 6.36 1.32
C PRO A 69 8.84 7.51 0.30
N GLU A 70 9.74 7.45 -0.67
CA GLU A 70 9.74 8.38 -1.81
C GLU A 70 8.45 8.21 -2.62
N LYS A 71 8.05 6.96 -2.86
CA LYS A 71 6.87 6.62 -3.65
C LYS A 71 6.29 5.27 -3.25
N ILE A 72 4.99 5.12 -3.45
CA ILE A 72 4.28 3.84 -3.41
C ILE A 72 3.88 3.52 -4.85
N THR A 73 4.27 2.37 -5.39
CA THR A 73 3.93 1.93 -6.75
C THR A 73 3.05 0.69 -6.72
N LEU A 74 1.83 0.84 -7.23
CA LEU A 74 0.87 -0.25 -7.41
C LEU A 74 0.93 -0.75 -8.85
N TRP A 75 1.21 -2.04 -9.02
CA TRP A 75 1.19 -2.74 -10.32
C TRP A 75 -0.12 -3.51 -10.48
N ILE A 76 -0.81 -3.30 -11.60
CA ILE A 76 -2.08 -3.98 -11.93
C ILE A 76 -2.13 -4.38 -13.40
N ASP A 77 -2.88 -5.44 -13.70
CA ASP A 77 -3.02 -6.02 -15.04
C ASP A 77 -3.54 -4.98 -16.05
N LYS A 78 -2.71 -4.65 -17.05
CA LYS A 78 -2.99 -3.67 -18.12
C LYS A 78 -4.18 -4.02 -19.01
N TYR A 79 -4.55 -5.30 -19.07
CA TYR A 79 -5.69 -5.75 -19.88
C TYR A 79 -7.01 -5.67 -19.13
N LYS A 80 -6.97 -5.63 -17.79
CA LYS A 80 -8.17 -5.57 -16.93
C LYS A 80 -8.43 -4.18 -16.38
N TRP A 81 -7.37 -3.39 -16.18
CA TRP A 81 -7.45 -2.12 -15.49
C TRP A 81 -6.88 -0.97 -16.32
N ASN A 82 -7.46 0.21 -16.12
CA ASN A 82 -7.03 1.49 -16.65
C ASN A 82 -7.56 2.62 -15.75
N ASP A 83 -7.14 3.86 -16.00
CA ASP A 83 -7.46 5.00 -15.14
C ASP A 83 -8.98 5.28 -15.00
N SER A 84 -9.80 4.83 -15.96
CA SER A 84 -11.25 4.99 -15.90
C SER A 84 -11.96 3.96 -15.02
N ASN A 85 -11.41 2.74 -14.89
CA ASN A 85 -12.07 1.63 -14.21
C ASN A 85 -11.41 1.19 -12.89
N ILE A 86 -10.27 1.79 -12.49
CA ILE A 86 -9.70 1.55 -11.15
C ILE A 86 -10.71 1.90 -10.04
N PRO A 87 -10.71 1.15 -8.91
CA PRO A 87 -11.61 1.42 -7.80
C PRO A 87 -11.49 2.85 -7.28
N PHE A 88 -12.63 3.40 -6.87
CA PHE A 88 -12.72 4.77 -6.36
C PHE A 88 -11.79 5.05 -5.17
N SER A 89 -11.61 4.06 -4.29
CA SER A 89 -10.67 4.11 -3.17
C SER A 89 -9.23 4.34 -3.62
N ILE A 90 -8.77 3.57 -4.62
CA ILE A 90 -7.44 3.69 -5.22
C ILE A 90 -7.28 5.05 -5.91
N ARG A 91 -8.28 5.48 -6.69
CA ARG A 91 -8.29 6.78 -7.38
C ARG A 91 -8.14 7.95 -6.40
N ARG A 92 -8.83 7.91 -5.26
CA ARG A 92 -8.70 8.94 -4.21
C ARG A 92 -7.31 8.98 -3.61
N MET A 93 -6.75 7.82 -3.28
CA MET A 93 -5.40 7.75 -2.73
C MET A 93 -4.32 8.15 -3.74
N LYS A 94 -4.52 7.90 -5.04
CA LYS A 94 -3.67 8.46 -6.12
C LYS A 94 -3.63 9.99 -6.02
N GLY A 95 -4.79 10.62 -5.78
CA GLY A 95 -4.91 12.06 -5.53
C GLY A 95 -4.19 12.59 -4.28
N TRP A 96 -3.74 11.71 -3.36
CA TRP A 96 -2.95 12.14 -2.19
C TRP A 96 -1.46 12.33 -2.50
N GLY A 97 -0.99 11.91 -3.68
CA GLY A 97 0.23 12.40 -4.32
C GLY A 97 1.45 11.47 -4.34
N ILE A 98 1.59 10.54 -3.38
CA ILE A 98 2.75 9.62 -3.35
C ILE A 98 2.46 8.23 -3.94
N LEU A 99 1.20 7.96 -4.30
CA LEU A 99 0.79 6.70 -4.93
C LEU A 99 0.81 6.84 -6.45
N GLU A 100 1.62 6.00 -7.08
CA GLU A 100 1.67 5.82 -8.53
C GLU A 100 1.01 4.48 -8.91
N ILE A 101 0.22 4.50 -9.98
CA ILE A 101 -0.41 3.30 -10.53
C ILE A 101 0.27 2.99 -11.85
N ASN A 102 0.76 1.75 -11.98
CA ASN A 102 1.39 1.24 -13.18
C ASN A 102 0.59 0.05 -13.71
N TYR A 103 0.42 0.04 -15.03
CA TYR A 103 -0.29 -1.02 -15.75
C TYR A 103 0.73 -1.90 -16.45
N CYS A 104 0.77 -3.18 -16.09
CA CYS A 104 1.72 -4.14 -16.67
C CYS A 104 1.04 -5.46 -17.00
N GLU A 105 1.74 -6.32 -17.73
CA GLU A 105 1.29 -7.69 -17.92
C GLU A 105 1.39 -8.46 -16.60
N ASP A 106 0.41 -9.33 -16.32
CA ASP A 106 0.42 -10.16 -15.13
C ASP A 106 1.42 -11.32 -15.29
N ILE A 107 2.63 -11.13 -14.78
CA ILE A 107 3.69 -12.13 -14.69
C ILE A 107 3.64 -12.90 -13.35
N ARG A 108 2.46 -12.97 -12.73
CA ARG A 108 2.16 -13.66 -11.46
C ARG A 108 2.95 -13.08 -10.28
N SER A 109 3.60 -13.93 -9.49
CA SER A 109 4.30 -13.54 -8.25
C SER A 109 5.39 -12.48 -8.47
N TYR A 110 5.94 -12.40 -9.68
CA TYR A 110 6.99 -11.44 -10.03
C TYR A 110 6.47 -10.04 -10.37
N THR A 111 5.15 -9.86 -10.53
CA THR A 111 4.53 -8.60 -10.99
C THR A 111 4.83 -7.42 -10.06
N LYS A 112 5.02 -7.65 -8.75
CA LYS A 112 5.41 -6.59 -7.80
C LYS A 112 6.91 -6.28 -7.75
N LEU A 113 7.76 -7.13 -8.31
CA LEU A 113 9.22 -7.02 -8.17
C LEU A 113 9.91 -6.67 -9.49
N LEU A 114 9.72 -7.46 -10.55
CA LEU A 114 10.46 -7.24 -11.81
C LEU A 114 10.17 -5.88 -12.45
N PRO A 115 8.91 -5.42 -12.55
CA PRO A 115 8.63 -4.10 -13.12
C PRO A 115 9.19 -2.97 -12.24
N ALA A 116 9.22 -3.16 -10.92
CA ALA A 116 9.81 -2.19 -10.00
C ALA A 116 11.33 -2.13 -10.14
N LEU A 117 12.01 -3.28 -10.24
CA LEU A 117 13.46 -3.35 -10.48
C LEU A 117 13.85 -2.68 -11.80
N GLN A 118 13.05 -2.86 -12.84
CA GLN A 118 13.29 -2.21 -14.14
C GLN A 118 13.07 -0.69 -14.08
N LYS A 119 11.99 -0.25 -13.42
CA LYS A 119 11.62 1.17 -13.37
C LYS A 119 12.44 1.99 -12.36
N TYR A 120 12.90 1.36 -11.29
CA TYR A 120 13.54 1.98 -10.14
C TYR A 120 14.86 1.30 -9.78
N SER A 121 15.70 1.04 -10.79
CA SER A 121 16.93 0.23 -10.67
C SER A 121 17.97 0.74 -9.68
N GLU A 122 17.97 2.04 -9.37
CA GLU A 122 18.92 2.68 -8.44
C GLU A 122 18.31 2.92 -7.04
N LYS A 123 17.11 2.38 -6.78
CA LYS A 123 16.35 2.63 -5.54
C LYS A 123 16.25 1.36 -4.71
N ILE A 124 16.09 1.54 -3.39
CA ILE A 124 15.72 0.47 -2.46
C ILE A 124 14.25 0.13 -2.70
N ILE A 125 13.96 -1.14 -3.01
CA ILE A 125 12.59 -1.61 -3.27
C ILE A 125 12.12 -2.45 -2.08
N ILE A 126 11.11 -1.94 -1.37
CA ILE A 126 10.40 -2.68 -0.33
C ILE A 126 9.13 -3.25 -0.96
N THR A 127 9.04 -4.58 -1.08
CA THR A 127 7.82 -5.22 -1.58
C THR A 127 6.84 -5.51 -0.45
N ILE A 128 5.56 -5.23 -0.67
CA ILE A 128 4.47 -5.59 0.25
C ILE A 128 3.39 -6.42 -0.45
N ASP A 129 2.59 -7.12 0.34
CA ASP A 129 1.36 -7.79 -0.10
C ASP A 129 0.16 -6.85 0.08
N ASP A 130 -0.87 -7.03 -0.74
CA ASP A 130 -2.07 -6.20 -0.78
C ASP A 130 -3.16 -6.63 0.23
N ASP A 131 -2.98 -7.74 0.94
CA ASP A 131 -3.91 -8.30 1.94
C ASP A 131 -3.51 -8.05 3.41
N LEU A 132 -2.42 -7.33 3.64
CA LEU A 132 -1.95 -7.00 4.99
C LEU A 132 -2.11 -5.51 5.31
N TYR A 133 -2.36 -5.23 6.59
CA TYR A 133 -2.25 -3.87 7.14
C TYR A 133 -0.95 -3.78 7.94
N TYR A 134 -0.01 -2.95 7.48
CA TYR A 134 1.33 -2.90 8.06
C TYR A 134 1.41 -1.99 9.29
N SER A 135 2.31 -2.35 10.23
CA SER A 135 2.64 -1.51 11.38
C SER A 135 3.22 -0.18 10.92
N LYS A 136 3.15 0.86 11.75
CA LYS A 136 3.71 2.18 11.41
C LYS A 136 5.25 2.20 11.34
N SER A 137 5.91 1.23 11.95
CA SER A 137 7.37 1.10 11.97
C SER A 137 7.92 0.26 10.83
N PHE A 138 7.06 -0.40 10.03
CA PHE A 138 7.46 -1.35 9.00
C PHE A 138 8.55 -0.83 8.05
N ILE A 139 8.35 0.37 7.48
CA ILE A 139 9.38 0.94 6.57
C ILE A 139 10.66 1.28 7.33
N LYS A 140 10.54 1.80 8.55
CA LYS A 140 11.71 2.17 9.37
C LYS A 140 12.56 0.94 9.67
N GLU A 141 11.94 -0.16 10.09
CA GLU A 141 12.62 -1.41 10.44
C GLU A 141 13.35 -2.06 9.26
N LEU A 142 12.92 -1.81 8.02
CA LEU A 142 13.58 -2.33 6.81
C LEU A 142 14.62 -1.36 6.22
N TYR A 143 14.42 -0.05 6.43
CA TYR A 143 15.29 0.99 5.89
C TYR A 143 16.50 1.28 6.79
N GLU A 144 16.32 1.20 8.11
CA GLU A 144 17.36 1.39 9.13
C GLU A 144 17.66 0.05 9.83
N PRO A 145 18.39 -0.88 9.17
CA PRO A 145 18.74 -2.17 9.77
C PRO A 145 19.67 -2.03 10.99
#